data_AF-A0A844M5C4-F1
#
_entry.id   AF-A0A844M5C4-F1
#
_cell.length_a   1.000
_cell.length_b   1.000
_cell.length_c   1.000
_cell.angle_alpha   90.00
_cell.angle_beta   90.00
_cell.angle_gamma   90.00
#
_symmetry.space_group_name_H-M   'P 1'
#
loop_
_entity.id
_entity.type
_entity.pdbx_description
1 polymer ?
#
loop_
_entity_poly.entity_id
_entity_poly.type
_entity_poly.pdbx_seq_one_letter_code
_entity_poly.pdbx_strand_id
1 'polypeptide(L)'
;METLLTFTSFISPVSRRLAEKWSKQQATPKKKQQVLLNILSVSFVNFYLDCMGFETDIEASDSWNPAQQTLMDVADLPIKGLGKLECRPVLENAQSFYIPLEVQSNRIGCVAVQISKNLQEAKLLGFVKKTTRNYLYISELQPLEHLFSCLEECIQSKKYV
;
A
#
# COMPACT_ATOMS: atom_id res chain seq x y z
N MET A 1 16.66 -7.66 19.69
CA MET A 1 15.92 -7.99 18.45
C MET A 1 16.35 -6.98 17.42
N GLU A 2 16.78 -7.42 16.24
CA GLU A 2 17.04 -6.51 15.12
C GLU A 2 15.70 -5.92 14.66
N THR A 3 15.61 -4.60 14.65
CA THR A 3 14.41 -3.90 14.19
C THR A 3 14.25 -4.13 12.69
N LEU A 4 13.10 -4.65 12.25
CA LEU A 4 12.83 -4.79 10.82
C LEU A 4 12.52 -3.41 10.25
N LEU A 5 13.53 -2.76 9.67
CA LEU A 5 13.40 -1.42 9.12
C LEU A 5 12.65 -1.44 7.78
N THR A 6 13.00 -2.38 6.89
CA THR A 6 12.48 -2.41 5.51
C THR A 6 12.40 -3.85 4.97
N PHE A 7 11.60 -4.06 3.93
CA PHE A 7 11.50 -5.34 3.22
C PHE A 7 11.63 -5.12 1.71
N THR A 8 12.50 -5.86 1.03
CA THR A 8 12.73 -5.75 -0.41
C THR A 8 12.54 -7.11 -1.08
N SER A 9 11.83 -7.15 -2.20
CA SER A 9 11.69 -8.37 -3.02
C SER A 9 11.28 -8.03 -4.45
N PHE A 10 11.25 -9.05 -5.31
CA PHE A 10 10.72 -8.93 -6.66
C PHE A 10 9.21 -8.81 -6.64
N ILE A 11 8.70 -7.92 -7.48
CA ILE A 11 7.28 -7.89 -7.84
C ILE A 11 7.00 -9.08 -8.74
N SER A 12 5.89 -9.79 -8.51
CA SER A 12 5.57 -10.94 -9.36
C SER A 12 5.28 -10.52 -10.80
N PRO A 13 5.60 -11.35 -11.81
CA PRO A 13 5.20 -11.09 -13.19
C PRO A 13 3.68 -10.96 -13.37
N VAL A 14 2.90 -11.68 -12.56
CA VAL A 14 1.42 -11.64 -12.57
C VAL A 14 0.94 -10.26 -12.13
N SER A 15 1.46 -9.73 -11.02
CA SER A 15 1.14 -8.39 -10.51
C SER A 15 1.51 -7.30 -11.52
N ARG A 16 2.68 -7.40 -12.16
CA ARG A 16 3.08 -6.45 -13.22
C ARG A 16 2.10 -6.45 -14.39
N ARG A 17 1.74 -7.63 -14.91
CA ARG A 17 0.77 -7.75 -16.02
C ARG A 17 -0.60 -7.19 -15.65
N LEU A 18 -1.06 -7.43 -14.42
CA LEU A 18 -2.32 -6.89 -13.93
C LEU A 18 -2.28 -5.36 -13.86
N ALA A 19 -1.22 -4.81 -13.28
CA ALA A 19 -1.03 -3.36 -13.17
C ALA A 19 -0.98 -2.69 -14.55
N GLU A 20 -0.27 -3.29 -15.52
CA GLU A 20 -0.26 -2.82 -16.91
C GLU A 20 -1.64 -2.87 -17.57
N LYS A 21 -2.40 -3.95 -17.34
CA LYS A 21 -3.76 -4.10 -17.89
C LYS A 21 -4.66 -2.97 -17.42
N TRP A 22 -4.67 -2.64 -16.13
CA TRP A 22 -5.54 -1.60 -15.58
C TRP A 22 -5.06 -0.20 -15.88
N SER A 23 -3.73 -0.01 -15.90
CA SER A 23 -3.12 1.22 -16.40
C SER A 23 -3.61 1.55 -17.81
N LYS A 24 -3.62 0.57 -18.74
CA LYS A 24 -4.07 0.78 -20.13
C LYS A 24 -5.54 1.20 -20.27
N GLN A 25 -6.39 0.93 -19.28
CA GLN A 25 -7.80 1.31 -19.28
C GLN A 25 -8.03 2.78 -18.91
N GLN A 26 -7.03 3.48 -18.37
CA GLN A 26 -7.18 4.86 -17.94
C GLN A 26 -7.01 5.85 -19.10
N ALA A 27 -7.81 6.92 -19.11
CA ALA A 27 -7.85 7.87 -20.22
C ALA A 27 -6.58 8.74 -20.33
N THR A 28 -6.02 9.18 -19.20
CA THR A 28 -4.92 10.16 -19.18
C THR A 28 -3.59 9.54 -18.78
N PRO A 29 -2.45 9.98 -19.35
CA PRO A 29 -1.13 9.46 -18.98
C PRO A 29 -0.85 9.51 -17.48
N LYS A 30 -1.22 10.61 -16.81
CA LYS A 30 -1.10 10.76 -15.36
C LYS A 30 -1.85 9.65 -14.61
N LYS A 31 -3.10 9.39 -15.00
CA LYS A 31 -3.92 8.36 -14.35
C LYS A 31 -3.45 6.94 -14.67
N LYS A 32 -2.97 6.70 -15.89
CA LYS A 32 -2.30 5.44 -16.28
C LYS A 32 -1.15 5.13 -15.32
N GLN A 33 -0.27 6.10 -15.09
CA GLN A 33 0.88 5.93 -14.21
C GLN A 33 0.47 5.75 -12.74
N GLN A 34 -0.50 6.53 -12.28
CA GLN A 34 -1.02 6.42 -10.91
C GLN A 34 -1.61 5.03 -10.64
N VAL A 35 -2.52 4.54 -11.49
CA VAL A 35 -3.12 3.21 -11.34
C VAL A 35 -2.05 2.13 -11.41
N LEU A 36 -1.10 2.22 -12.36
CA LEU A 36 0.01 1.27 -12.44
C LEU A 36 0.75 1.14 -11.10
N LEU A 37 1.16 2.26 -10.51
CA LEU A 37 1.94 2.26 -9.27
C LEU A 37 1.11 1.84 -8.05
N ASN A 38 -0.18 2.20 -7.99
CA ASN A 38 -1.07 1.78 -6.91
C ASN A 38 -1.27 0.26 -6.91
N ILE A 39 -1.53 -0.35 -8.09
CA ILE A 39 -1.71 -1.80 -8.19
C ILE A 39 -0.43 -2.57 -7.83
N LEU A 40 0.73 -2.07 -8.25
CA LEU A 40 2.01 -2.65 -7.84
C LEU A 40 2.21 -2.56 -6.33
N SER A 41 1.88 -1.42 -5.72
CA SER A 41 2.01 -1.20 -4.28
C SER A 41 1.09 -2.11 -3.47
N VAL A 42 -0.20 -2.16 -3.82
CA VAL A 42 -1.19 -3.03 -3.17
C VAL A 42 -0.80 -4.50 -3.31
N SER A 43 -0.42 -4.94 -4.52
CA SER A 43 0.01 -6.32 -4.75
C SER A 43 1.24 -6.70 -3.92
N PHE A 44 2.20 -5.78 -3.78
CA PHE A 44 3.44 -6.04 -3.07
C PHE A 44 3.23 -6.10 -1.55
N VAL A 45 2.40 -5.20 -1.00
CA VAL A 45 2.03 -5.26 0.43
C VAL A 45 1.18 -6.51 0.69
N ASN A 46 0.29 -6.89 -0.23
CA ASN A 46 -0.48 -8.14 -0.13
C ASN A 46 0.43 -9.36 -0.04
N PHE A 47 1.41 -9.46 -0.94
CA PHE A 47 2.42 -10.52 -0.91
C PHE A 47 3.21 -10.54 0.41
N TYR A 48 3.61 -9.37 0.89
CA TYR A 48 4.32 -9.27 2.17
C TYR A 48 3.45 -9.75 3.35
N LEU A 49 2.19 -9.32 3.42
CA LEU A 49 1.27 -9.72 4.48
C LEU A 49 0.98 -11.22 4.47
N ASP A 50 0.81 -11.82 3.28
CA ASP A 50 0.67 -13.26 3.11
C ASP A 50 1.90 -14.02 3.65
N CYS A 51 3.10 -13.55 3.32
CA CYS A 51 4.35 -14.10 3.88
C CYS A 51 4.44 -13.99 5.41
N MET A 52 3.75 -13.02 6.01
CA MET A 52 3.71 -12.78 7.46
C MET A 52 2.49 -13.44 8.13
N GLY A 53 1.68 -14.19 7.39
CA GLY A 53 0.53 -14.93 7.91
C GLY A 53 -0.74 -14.11 8.12
N PHE A 54 -0.86 -12.92 7.53
CA PHE A 54 -2.08 -12.12 7.56
C PHE A 54 -2.96 -12.40 6.34
N GLU A 55 -4.23 -12.71 6.59
CA GLU A 55 -5.22 -12.87 5.52
C GLU A 55 -5.74 -11.51 5.04
N THR A 56 -5.59 -11.26 3.74
CA THR A 56 -6.12 -10.08 3.05
C THR A 56 -7.35 -10.41 2.22
N ASP A 57 -8.09 -9.38 1.83
CA ASP A 57 -9.17 -9.47 0.84
C ASP A 57 -8.92 -8.45 -0.27
N ILE A 58 -7.97 -8.77 -1.14
CA ILE A 58 -7.52 -7.89 -2.21
C ILE A 58 -8.63 -7.58 -3.22
N GLU A 59 -9.55 -8.51 -3.44
CA GLU A 59 -10.68 -8.34 -4.36
C GLU A 59 -11.72 -7.34 -3.82
N ALA A 60 -11.78 -7.14 -2.50
CA ALA A 60 -12.59 -6.10 -1.87
C ALA A 60 -11.92 -4.70 -1.84
N SER A 61 -10.71 -4.57 -2.40
CA SER A 61 -10.00 -3.29 -2.51
C SER A 61 -10.74 -2.35 -3.46
N ASP A 62 -10.82 -1.06 -3.09
CA ASP A 62 -11.30 -0.03 -4.02
C ASP A 62 -10.35 0.10 -5.22
N SER A 63 -9.07 -0.23 -5.03
CA SER A 63 -8.10 -0.33 -6.12
C SER A 63 -8.47 -1.42 -7.12
N TRP A 64 -9.16 -2.48 -6.67
CA TRP A 64 -9.68 -3.58 -7.49
C TRP A 64 -11.01 -3.29 -8.19
N ASN A 65 -11.58 -2.10 -7.99
CA ASN A 65 -12.82 -1.67 -8.60
C ASN A 65 -12.57 -0.70 -9.77
N PRO A 66 -12.95 -1.03 -11.02
CA PRO A 66 -12.70 -0.17 -12.18
C PRO A 66 -13.22 1.26 -12.06
N ALA A 67 -14.39 1.46 -11.45
CA ALA A 67 -14.97 2.78 -11.27
C ALA A 67 -14.18 3.58 -10.23
N GLN A 68 -13.86 2.96 -9.09
CA GLN A 68 -13.13 3.61 -7.99
C GLN A 68 -11.70 3.98 -8.43
N GLN A 69 -10.96 3.07 -9.07
CA GLN A 69 -9.62 3.37 -9.54
C GLN A 69 -9.60 4.52 -10.55
N THR A 70 -10.65 4.71 -11.36
CA THR A 70 -10.74 5.81 -12.34
C THR A 70 -11.07 7.13 -11.66
N LEU A 71 -11.98 7.13 -10.70
CA LEU A 71 -12.45 8.34 -10.04
C LEU A 71 -11.52 8.84 -8.93
N MET A 72 -10.81 7.93 -8.25
CA MET A 72 -10.09 8.23 -7.01
C MET A 72 -8.64 7.74 -7.03
N ASP A 73 -7.79 8.33 -6.18
CA ASP A 73 -6.42 7.83 -5.93
C ASP A 73 -6.40 6.80 -4.80
N VAL A 74 -7.02 5.65 -5.03
CA VAL A 74 -7.10 4.57 -4.05
C VAL A 74 -5.95 3.57 -4.23
N ALA A 75 -5.34 3.19 -3.11
CA ALA A 75 -4.36 2.12 -3.01
C ALA A 75 -4.60 1.29 -1.74
N ASP A 76 -5.87 1.01 -1.42
CA ASP A 76 -6.26 0.33 -0.20
C ASP A 76 -6.08 -1.18 -0.27
N LEU A 77 -5.75 -1.80 0.87
CA LEU A 77 -5.67 -3.24 1.03
C LEU A 77 -6.47 -3.68 2.25
N PRO A 78 -7.67 -4.25 2.05
CA PRO A 78 -8.44 -4.85 3.13
C PRO A 78 -7.70 -6.03 3.77
N ILE A 79 -7.66 -6.04 5.09
CA ILE A 79 -7.18 -7.14 5.91
C ILE A 79 -8.39 -7.74 6.60
N LYS A 80 -8.59 -9.05 6.43
CA LYS A 80 -9.81 -9.73 6.88
C LYS A 80 -10.02 -9.51 8.36
N GLY A 81 -11.19 -8.95 8.67
CA GLY A 81 -11.56 -8.71 10.04
C GLY A 81 -10.71 -7.65 10.76
N LEU A 82 -9.85 -6.84 10.11
CA LEU A 82 -9.07 -5.79 10.81
C LEU A 82 -9.29 -4.38 10.29
N GLY A 83 -9.65 -4.22 9.02
CA GLY A 83 -9.81 -2.92 8.36
C GLY A 83 -9.01 -2.86 7.06
N LYS A 84 -8.58 -1.67 6.66
CA LYS A 84 -7.83 -1.46 5.41
C LYS A 84 -6.50 -0.76 5.67
N LEU A 85 -5.41 -1.23 5.07
CA LEU A 85 -4.18 -0.43 4.92
C LEU A 85 -4.27 0.45 3.68
N GLU A 86 -3.48 1.51 3.66
CA GLU A 86 -3.19 2.27 2.45
C GLU A 86 -1.76 1.95 1.97
N CYS A 87 -1.58 1.62 0.69
CA CYS A 87 -0.31 1.17 0.11
C CYS A 87 0.21 2.22 -0.88
N ARG A 88 0.96 3.22 -0.40
CA ARG A 88 1.33 4.38 -1.22
C ARG A 88 2.64 4.16 -1.98
N PRO A 89 2.66 4.35 -3.31
CA PRO A 89 3.89 4.27 -4.08
C PRO A 89 4.83 5.44 -3.78
N VAL A 90 6.13 5.15 -3.76
CA VAL A 90 7.22 6.10 -3.63
C VAL A 90 8.17 5.90 -4.81
N LEU A 91 8.50 6.97 -5.53
CA LEU A 91 9.46 6.88 -6.62
C LEU A 91 10.88 6.79 -6.06
N GLU A 92 11.80 6.17 -6.82
CA GLU A 92 13.22 6.21 -6.50
C GLU A 92 13.70 7.65 -6.28
N ASN A 93 14.52 7.86 -5.25
CA ASN A 93 15.09 9.16 -4.85
C ASN A 93 14.10 10.22 -4.35
N ALA A 94 12.80 9.93 -4.31
CA ALA A 94 11.85 10.81 -3.63
C ALA A 94 12.19 10.87 -2.13
N GLN A 95 11.99 12.04 -1.51
CA GLN A 95 12.15 12.23 -0.06
C GLN A 95 10.82 12.22 0.68
N SER A 96 9.72 12.31 -0.07
CA SER A 96 8.35 12.37 0.45
C SER A 96 7.38 11.70 -0.52
N PHE A 97 6.21 11.35 -0.03
CA PHE A 97 5.13 10.78 -0.85
C PHE A 97 3.78 11.41 -0.50
N TYR A 98 2.85 11.33 -1.44
CA TYR A 98 1.52 11.94 -1.35
C TYR A 98 0.49 10.96 -0.78
N ILE A 99 -0.34 11.47 0.13
CA ILE A 99 -1.50 10.80 0.72
C ILE A 99 -2.77 11.58 0.33
N PRO A 100 -3.62 10.99 -0.52
CA PRO A 100 -4.90 11.59 -0.93
C PRO A 100 -5.81 11.85 0.26
N LEU A 101 -6.58 12.94 0.23
CA LEU A 101 -7.52 13.30 1.31
C LEU A 101 -8.56 12.21 1.53
N GLU A 102 -8.98 11.58 0.44
CA GLU A 102 -9.98 10.53 0.38
C GLU A 102 -9.59 9.29 1.19
N VAL A 103 -8.29 9.09 1.44
CA VAL A 103 -7.76 7.90 2.15
C VAL A 103 -7.18 8.23 3.53
N GLN A 104 -7.24 9.49 3.98
CA GLN A 104 -6.74 9.89 5.31
C GLN A 104 -7.61 9.38 6.47
N SER A 105 -8.85 8.98 6.18
CA SER A 105 -9.78 8.38 7.15
C SER A 105 -10.08 6.92 6.79
N ASN A 106 -10.58 6.15 7.76
CA ASN A 106 -10.98 4.75 7.54
C ASN A 106 -9.84 3.81 7.06
N ARG A 107 -8.60 4.09 7.50
CA ARG A 107 -7.43 3.23 7.32
C ARG A 107 -6.77 2.92 8.66
N ILE A 108 -6.23 1.71 8.78
CA ILE A 108 -5.39 1.28 9.91
C ILE A 108 -4.08 2.06 9.93
N GLY A 109 -3.56 2.35 8.74
CA GLY A 109 -2.38 3.15 8.49
C GLY A 109 -1.91 3.05 7.05
N CYS A 110 -0.75 3.63 6.77
CA CYS A 110 -0.16 3.73 5.45
C CYS A 110 1.21 3.05 5.43
N VAL A 111 1.43 2.21 4.41
CA VAL A 111 2.72 1.59 4.10
C VAL A 111 3.30 2.29 2.87
N ALA A 112 4.53 2.77 2.98
CA ALA A 112 5.24 3.40 1.88
C ALA A 112 5.99 2.35 1.05
N VAL A 113 5.72 2.27 -0.25
CA VAL A 113 6.26 1.26 -1.15
C VAL A 113 7.12 1.92 -2.23
N GLN A 114 8.44 1.82 -2.11
CA GLN A 114 9.32 2.25 -3.17
C GLN A 114 9.29 1.24 -4.32
N ILE A 115 9.01 1.71 -5.53
CA ILE A 115 9.00 0.88 -6.74
C ILE A 115 10.19 1.24 -7.61
N SER A 116 10.97 0.24 -8.00
CA SER A 116 12.10 0.39 -8.90
C SER A 116 11.68 0.93 -10.28
N LYS A 117 12.56 1.66 -10.97
CA LYS A 117 12.25 2.23 -12.30
C LYS A 117 11.84 1.21 -13.35
N ASN A 118 12.40 0.00 -13.29
CA ASN A 118 12.06 -1.09 -14.21
C ASN A 118 10.80 -1.89 -13.76
N LEU A 119 10.19 -1.49 -12.65
CA LEU A 119 9.00 -2.10 -12.02
C LEU A 119 9.21 -3.56 -11.59
N GLN A 120 10.46 -4.05 -11.51
CA GLN A 120 10.74 -5.45 -11.19
C GLN A 120 10.85 -5.72 -9.71
N GLU A 121 11.27 -4.73 -8.94
CA GLU A 121 11.50 -4.80 -7.50
C GLU A 121 10.72 -3.71 -6.77
N ALA A 122 10.34 -4.01 -5.53
CA ALA A 122 9.80 -3.04 -4.62
C ALA A 122 10.41 -3.19 -3.23
N LYS A 123 10.37 -2.09 -2.48
CA LYS A 123 10.85 -1.99 -1.10
C LYS A 123 9.81 -1.32 -0.22
N LEU A 124 9.39 -2.00 0.85
CA LEU A 124 8.62 -1.38 1.93
C LEU A 124 9.57 -0.51 2.74
N LEU A 125 9.37 0.81 2.69
CA LEU A 125 10.23 1.80 3.35
C LEU A 125 9.89 1.98 4.83
N GLY A 126 8.67 1.63 5.22
CA GLY A 126 8.19 1.77 6.59
C GLY A 126 6.68 2.01 6.62
N PHE A 127 6.20 2.39 7.80
CA PHE A 127 4.78 2.48 8.13
C PHE A 127 4.46 3.78 8.88
N VAL A 128 3.20 4.22 8.78
CA VAL A 128 2.64 5.29 9.61
C VAL A 128 1.19 4.98 9.95
N LYS A 129 0.86 4.96 11.25
CA LYS A 129 -0.48 4.55 11.72
C LYS A 129 -1.59 5.50 11.30
N LYS A 130 -1.44 6.81 11.51
CA LYS A 130 -2.45 7.81 11.11
C LYS A 130 -1.77 9.12 10.75
N THR A 131 -2.34 9.80 9.77
CA THR A 131 -1.89 11.12 9.34
C THR A 131 -3.05 11.88 8.72
N THR A 132 -3.14 13.18 9.02
CA THR A 132 -4.03 14.13 8.35
C THR A 132 -3.27 14.97 7.30
N ARG A 133 -1.99 14.64 7.07
CA ARG A 133 -1.12 15.37 6.15
C ARG A 133 -1.15 14.72 4.77
N ASN A 134 -1.24 15.57 3.75
CA ASN A 134 -1.21 15.15 2.36
C ASN A 134 0.18 14.74 1.87
N TYR A 135 1.23 15.15 2.57
CA TYR A 135 2.60 14.78 2.26
C TYR A 135 3.30 14.33 3.54
N LEU A 136 4.05 13.23 3.42
CA LEU A 136 4.90 12.72 4.49
C LEU A 136 6.31 12.52 3.97
N TYR A 137 7.29 12.85 4.78
CA TYR A 137 8.69 12.55 4.49
C TYR A 137 8.99 11.09 4.84
N ILE A 138 9.89 10.47 4.06
CA ILE A 138 10.33 9.10 4.31
C ILE A 138 11.02 8.99 5.69
N SER A 139 11.70 10.05 6.13
CA SER A 139 12.33 10.12 7.46
C SER A 139 11.34 10.08 8.62
N GLU A 140 10.04 10.28 8.36
CA GLU A 140 8.97 10.22 9.37
C GLU A 140 8.34 8.83 9.47
N LEU A 141 8.72 7.90 8.59
CA LEU A 141 8.21 6.55 8.61
C LEU A 141 8.72 5.81 9.84
N GLN A 142 7.81 5.12 10.51
CA GLN A 142 8.16 4.18 11.55
C GLN A 142 8.73 2.91 10.90
N PRO A 143 9.60 2.19 11.62
CA PRO A 143 10.07 0.88 11.18
C PRO A 143 8.91 -0.05 10.81
N LEU A 144 9.14 -0.94 9.86
CA LEU A 144 8.10 -1.82 9.35
C LEU A 144 7.50 -2.72 10.45
N GLU A 145 8.24 -3.06 11.50
CA GLU A 145 7.71 -3.83 12.64
C GLU A 145 6.53 -3.16 13.35
N HIS A 146 6.43 -1.82 13.33
CA HIS A 146 5.31 -1.10 13.93
C HIS A 146 3.98 -1.39 13.20
N LEU A 147 4.04 -1.85 11.95
CA LEU A 147 2.86 -2.37 11.26
C LEU A 147 2.26 -3.56 12.02
N PHE A 148 3.10 -4.50 12.47
CA PHE A 148 2.62 -5.70 13.18
C PHE A 148 2.01 -5.35 14.51
N SER A 149 2.68 -4.52 15.32
CA SER A 149 2.11 -4.03 16.58
C SER A 149 0.76 -3.36 16.36
N CYS A 150 0.63 -2.57 15.29
CA CYS A 150 -0.64 -1.93 14.93
C CYS A 150 -1.72 -2.96 14.53
N LEU A 151 -1.39 -4.00 13.76
CA LEU A 151 -2.33 -5.04 13.37
C LEU A 151 -2.76 -5.91 14.55
N GLU A 152 -1.84 -6.23 15.46
CA GLU A 152 -2.11 -6.98 16.69
C GLU A 152 -3.05 -6.21 17.64
N GLU A 153 -2.85 -4.91 17.79
CA GLU A 153 -3.77 -4.04 18.54
C GLU A 153 -5.19 -4.05 17.93
N CYS A 154 -5.30 -4.09 16.60
CA CYS A 154 -6.58 -4.22 15.91
C CYS A 154 -7.25 -5.58 16.19
N ILE A 155 -6.47 -6.67 16.23
CA ILE A 155 -6.98 -8.00 16.60
C ILE A 155 -7.52 -7.99 18.04
N GLN A 156 -6.76 -7.42 18.97
CA GLN A 156 -7.17 -7.36 20.38
C GLN A 156 -8.42 -6.51 20.58
N SER A 157 -8.48 -5.34 19.95
CA SER A 157 -9.63 -4.43 20.06
C SER A 157 -10.94 -5.08 19.62
N LYS A 158 -10.90 -6.06 18.70
CA LYS A 158 -12.08 -6.80 18.24
C LYS A 158 -12.46 -8.01 19.08
N LYS A 159 -11.59 -8.49 19.97
CA LYS A 159 -11.95 -9.54 20.93
C LYS A 159 -12.86 -9.04 22.05
N TYR A 160 -12.97 -7.73 22.23
CA TYR A 160 -13.72 -7.08 23.30
C TYR A 160 -14.95 -6.30 22.80
N VAL A 161 -15.36 -6.51 21.55
CA VAL A 161 -16.58 -5.99 20.92
C VAL A 161 -17.41 -7.17 20.45
#